data_AF-A0AAE3CF78-F1
#
_entry.id   AF-A0AAE3CF78-F1
#
_cell.length_a   1.000
_cell.length_b   1.000
_cell.length_c   1.000
_cell.angle_alpha   90.00
_cell.angle_beta   90.00
_cell.angle_gamma   90.00
#
_symmetry.space_group_name_H-M   'P 1'
#
loop_
_entity.id
_entity.type
_entity.pdbx_description
1 polymer ?
#
loop_
_entity_poly.entity_id
_entity_poly.type
_entity_poly.pdbx_seq_one_letter_code
_entity_poly.pdbx_strand_id
1 'polypeptide(L)' 'RYFASHGVRIEVVNGEEPKDAYRELVEDLIALVSSFAGRLYGLRSHKYKEVVEGVRQLITN' A
#
# COMPACT_ATOMS: atom_id res chain seq x y z
N ARG A 1 -19.60 6.31 -0.95
CA ARG A 1 -20.83 7.14 -1.00
C ARG A 1 -20.59 8.62 -1.32
N TYR A 2 -19.34 9.10 -1.42
CA TYR A 2 -19.01 10.49 -1.73
C TYR A 2 -19.43 10.93 -3.15
N PHE A 3 -19.02 10.18 -4.18
CA PHE A 3 -19.31 10.52 -5.58
C PHE A 3 -20.81 10.57 -5.89
N ALA A 4 -21.58 9.58 -5.41
CA ALA A 4 -23.03 9.53 -5.62
C ALA A 4 -23.78 10.73 -5.02
N SER A 5 -23.31 11.29 -3.90
CA SER A 5 -23.92 12.49 -3.30
C SER A 5 -23.79 13.74 -4.15
N HIS A 6 -22.91 13.72 -5.16
CA HIS A 6 -22.70 14.80 -6.12
C HIS A 6 -23.23 14.45 -7.52
N GLY A 7 -24.11 13.45 -7.63
CA GLY A 7 -24.65 12.99 -8.90
C GLY A 7 -23.63 12.26 -9.79
N VAL A 8 -22.46 11.87 -9.26
CA VAL A 8 -21.42 11.15 -10.02
C VAL A 8 -21.55 9.64 -9.82
N ARG A 9 -21.63 8.90 -10.93
CA ARG A 9 -21.66 7.44 -10.98
C ARG A 9 -20.30 6.91 -11.44
N ILE A 10 -19.79 5.89 -10.76
CA ILE A 10 -18.55 5.18 -11.14
C ILE A 10 -18.95 3.88 -11.83
N GLU A 11 -18.50 3.72 -13.08
CA GLU A 11 -18.67 2.49 -13.86
C GLU A 11 -17.36 1.69 -13.83
N VAL A 12 -17.41 0.46 -13.30
CA VAL A 12 -16.26 -0.46 -13.31
C VAL A 12 -16.38 -1.34 -14.55
N VAL A 13 -15.51 -1.10 -15.53
CA VAL A 13 -15.57 -1.80 -16.84
C VAL A 13 -14.90 -3.17 -16.77
N ASN A 14 -13.83 -3.30 -15.99
CA ASN A 14 -13.09 -4.54 -15.79
C ASN A 14 -13.20 -4.90 -14.30
N GLY A 15 -13.95 -5.97 -14.00
CA GLY A 15 -14.36 -6.28 -12.62
C GLY A 15 -13.28 -6.90 -11.74
N GLU A 16 -12.38 -7.71 -12.31
CA GLU A 16 -11.26 -8.30 -11.57
C GLU A 16 -10.01 -7.44 -11.74
N GLU A 17 -9.24 -7.29 -10.66
CA GLU A 17 -7.91 -6.70 -10.74
C GLU A 17 -7.04 -7.51 -11.72
N PRO A 18 -6.20 -6.83 -12.52
CA PRO A 18 -5.29 -7.51 -13.42
C PRO A 18 -4.41 -8.53 -12.66
N LYS A 19 -4.17 -9.71 -13.23
CA LYS A 19 -3.32 -10.75 -12.58
C LYS A 19 -1.88 -10.28 -12.35
N ASP A 20 -1.47 -9.21 -13.03
CA ASP A 20 -0.19 -8.50 -12.92
C ASP A 20 -0.21 -7.35 -11.89
N ALA A 21 -1.34 -7.08 -11.23
CA ALA A 21 -1.45 -6.09 -10.14
C ALA A 21 -0.62 -6.46 -8.88
N TYR A 22 -0.07 -7.69 -8.83
CA TYR A 22 0.80 -8.12 -7.73
C TYR A 22 1.90 -7.10 -7.42
N ARG A 23 2.54 -6.55 -8.46
CA ARG A 23 3.59 -5.55 -8.26
C ARG A 23 3.07 -4.28 -7.57
N GLU A 24 1.92 -3.77 -8.01
CA GLU A 24 1.30 -2.58 -7.42
C GLU A 24 0.92 -2.82 -5.96
N LEU A 25 0.34 -3.99 -5.66
CA LEU A 25 -0.02 -4.38 -4.29
C LEU A 25 1.20 -4.47 -3.36
N VAL A 26 2.33 -4.99 -3.85
CA VAL A 26 3.58 -5.04 -3.08
C VAL A 26 4.12 -3.63 -2.82
N GLU A 27 4.12 -2.77 -3.83
CA GLU A 27 4.58 -1.38 -3.71
C GLU A 27 3.70 -0.58 -2.73
N ASP A 28 2.38 -0.74 -2.79
CA ASP A 28 1.41 -0.10 -1.89
C ASP A 28 1.55 -0.58 -0.44
N LEU A 29 1.75 -1.88 -0.23
CA LEU A 29 1.95 -2.43 1.11
C LEU A 29 3.24 -1.89 1.75
N ILE A 30 4.32 -1.79 0.97
CA ILE A 30 5.59 -1.20 1.42
C ILE A 30 5.39 0.28 1.79
N ALA A 31 4.61 1.03 1.02
CA ALA A 31 4.30 2.43 1.31
C ALA A 31 3.49 2.57 2.61
N LEU A 32 2.49 1.72 2.81
CA LEU A 32 1.69 1.64 4.03
C LEU A 32 2.58 1.35 5.26
N VAL A 33 3.40 0.30 5.20
CA VAL A 33 4.29 -0.08 6.30
C VAL A 33 5.29 1.03 6.61
N SER A 34 5.88 1.65 5.60
CA SER A 34 6.80 2.78 5.77
C SER A 34 6.11 3.97 6.48
N SER A 35 4.88 4.29 6.09
CA SER A 35 4.08 5.36 6.72
C SER A 35 3.82 5.08 8.20
N PHE A 36 3.45 3.85 8.54
CA PHE A 36 3.22 3.44 9.93
C PHE A 36 4.50 3.38 10.75
N ALA A 37 5.56 2.77 10.22
CA ALA A 37 6.86 2.69 10.90
C ALA A 37 7.44 4.09 11.16
N GLY A 38 7.27 5.02 10.21
CA GLY A 38 7.68 6.41 10.36
C GLY A 38 6.95 7.12 11.49
N ARG A 39 5.64 6.87 11.65
CA ARG A 39 4.83 7.42 12.76
C ARG A 39 5.11 6.75 14.11
N LEU A 40 5.35 5.44 14.13
CA LEU A 40 5.56 4.69 15.37
C LEU A 40 6.98 4.85 15.94
N TYR A 41 7.98 4.88 15.06
CA TYR A 41 9.38 4.82 15.47
C TYR A 41 10.20 6.04 15.04
N GLY A 42 9.69 6.85 14.11
CA GLY A 42 10.44 7.95 13.51
C GLY A 42 11.28 7.50 12.31
N LEU A 43 11.31 8.33 11.27
CA LEU A 43 11.93 8.03 9.96
C LEU A 43 13.44 7.71 10.01
N ARG A 44 14.12 8.12 11.08
CA ARG A 44 15.57 7.88 11.27
C ARG A 44 15.87 6.76 12.28
N SER A 45 14.85 6.15 12.88
CA SER A 45 15.08 5.10 13.86
C SER A 45 15.65 3.83 13.23
N HIS A 46 16.44 3.09 14.01
CA HIS A 46 16.88 1.76 13.61
C HIS A 46 15.68 0.83 13.35
N LYS A 47 14.67 0.91 14.21
CA LYS A 47 13.46 0.07 14.14
C LYS A 47 12.62 0.37 12.90
N TYR A 48 12.60 1.60 12.40
CA TYR A 48 11.99 1.92 11.09
C TYR A 48 12.65 1.10 9.97
N LYS A 49 13.99 1.13 9.90
CA LYS A 49 14.73 0.40 8.86
C LYS A 49 14.51 -1.10 8.96
N GLU A 50 14.59 -1.64 10.18
CA GLU A 50 14.40 -3.07 10.44
C GLU A 50 13.03 -3.58 9.98
N VAL A 51 11.95 -2.85 10.30
CA VAL A 51 10.59 -3.22 9.90
C VAL A 51 10.38 -3.12 8.39
N VAL A 52 10.78 -2.00 7.78
CA VAL A 52 10.56 -1.78 6.34
C VAL A 52 11.36 -2.78 5.51
N GLU A 53 12.63 -3.01 5.84
CA GLU A 53 13.46 -3.97 5.11
C GLU A 53 13.03 -5.42 5.37
N GLY A 54 12.63 -5.76 6.60
CA GLY A 54 12.10 -7.09 6.91
C GLY A 54 10.85 -7.42 6.08
N VAL A 55 9.92 -6.46 5.95
CA VAL A 55 8.72 -6.64 5.12
C VAL A 55 9.10 -6.77 3.63
N ARG A 56 10.01 -5.93 3.12
CA ARG A 56 10.50 -6.06 1.73
C ARG A 56 11.06 -7.45 1.44
N GLN A 57 11.88 -7.99 2.34
CA GLN A 57 12.50 -9.31 2.18
C GLN A 57 11.48 -10.45 2.23
N LEU A 58 10.45 -10.36 3.07
CA LEU A 58 9.43 -11.40 3.19
C LEU A 58 8.53 -11.50 1.95
N ILE A 59 8.29 -10.39 1.27
CA ILE A 59 7.34 -10.32 0.13
C ILE A 59 8.05 -10.51 -1.22
N THR A 60 9.35 -10.21 -1.29
CA THR A 60 10.15 -10.36 -2.52
C THR A 60 10.81 -11.74 -2.65
N ASN A 61 10.65 -12.62 -1.66
CA ASN A 61 11.11 -14.01 -1.70
C ASN A 61 10.14 -14.93 -2.44
#